data_AF-A0A538CNJ8-F1
#
_entry.id   AF-A0A538CNJ8-F1
#
_cell.length_a   1.000
_cell.length_b   1.000
_cell.length_c   1.000
_cell.angle_alpha   90.00
_cell.angle_beta   90.00
_cell.angle_gamma   90.00
#
_symmetry.space_group_name_H-M   'P 1'
#
loop_
_entity.id
_entity.type
_entity.pdbx_description
1 polymer ?
#
loop_
_entity_poly.entity_id
_entity_poly.type
_entity_poly.pdbx_seq_one_letter_code
_entity_poly.pdbx_strand_id
1 'polypeptide(L)'
;MTCVATTTFRLLDDRVGWDPRPGDGLADVEISQGALTLARQHVQQPPGRVMPPRLAWMCATCTWWLGTTTGLRRLGPCDRAFRPWLETGAPVIALAARGVLLAAVVEGEGVRVFDTPAERQIGEFLIPDATAVSLTPWHTLLVGTARGRLWELELSGLQCSESGTRAPIVQLAHPVQGDCRTIVIHPGDSGPFDELAPTGVTVVTELGFCLGDRGCFDWDGEPLDPGALGPGEDRYATAGTYRSEPLDSGIPGCRWHRVRLDADLPAGTSVQVAVATTALAGAEPDPSDWFEVGADVTDSTVTRPPGQYAHVRIRLGGDGFATPTIHQVRLDMPRHTSLDELPAVYSEDLDARDFSERFLSLFDAQLEELDEVIARLDDLLDADALPDDALGWLAGLLGLGFEAEMTVAQRRALIAAAPGLYRRRGTPSGLVDTLRIALGIDASIDELGPMRPWGAVGVAHIGAFRLFGRSRARVRLGSSALGDAPLVSRGNPDDDGRLWGSSRVVVTVPAGSPRALVERVVRSQTPAHVVATVRMRAPGFVLTDLRVGIDTVLTDPPAAVVGGLRLGRGGVLARGRVCERRLLVLPTTRLE
;
A
#
# COMPACT_ATOMS: atom_id res chain seq x y z
N MET A 1 6.05 27.40 31.84
CA MET A 1 4.94 27.24 32.81
C MET A 1 3.93 28.34 32.56
N THR A 2 2.75 27.97 32.05
CA THR A 2 1.43 28.50 32.36
C THR A 2 0.43 27.70 31.52
N CYS A 3 -0.32 26.83 32.19
CA CYS A 3 -1.43 26.07 31.64
C CYS A 3 -2.54 27.01 31.18
N VAL A 4 -3.07 26.80 29.98
CA VAL A 4 -4.42 27.22 29.58
C VAL A 4 -5.07 26.07 28.82
N ALA A 5 -6.13 25.56 29.44
CA ALA A 5 -7.27 24.79 28.95
C ALA A 5 -7.10 23.85 27.75
N THR A 6 -7.25 22.57 28.07
CA THR A 6 -7.68 21.45 27.23
C THR A 6 -8.90 21.84 26.37
N THR A 7 -8.72 21.95 25.05
CA THR A 7 -9.81 21.99 24.08
C THR A 7 -10.29 20.57 23.82
N THR A 8 -11.52 20.28 24.22
CA THR A 8 -12.22 19.02 23.98
C THR A 8 -12.88 19.04 22.59
N PHE A 9 -12.42 18.10 21.74
CA PHE A 9 -13.08 17.44 20.60
C PHE A 9 -13.32 18.18 19.25
N ARG A 10 -13.17 17.38 18.17
CA ARG A 10 -12.99 17.67 16.73
C ARG A 10 -14.19 17.18 15.90
N LEU A 11 -14.38 17.73 14.69
CA LEU A 11 -15.00 17.05 13.54
C LEU A 11 -14.27 17.53 12.26
N LEU A 12 -13.52 16.61 11.62
CA LEU A 12 -12.74 16.81 10.40
C LEU A 12 -13.12 15.69 9.43
N ASP A 13 -13.51 16.09 8.21
CA ASP A 13 -13.13 15.52 6.91
C ASP A 13 -13.31 14.00 6.62
N ASP A 14 -13.32 13.68 5.33
CA ASP A 14 -13.45 12.40 4.61
C ASP A 14 -12.54 11.21 5.05
N ARG A 15 -11.87 11.31 6.20
CA ARG A 15 -10.87 10.35 6.71
C ARG A 15 -11.05 9.89 8.14
N VAL A 16 -12.15 10.18 8.83
CA VAL A 16 -12.43 9.57 10.14
C VAL A 16 -13.63 8.65 10.05
N GLY A 17 -13.34 7.40 9.66
CA GLY A 17 -14.15 6.26 10.05
C GLY A 17 -14.30 6.22 11.57
N TRP A 18 -15.36 5.56 12.03
CA TRP A 18 -15.64 5.39 13.45
C TRP A 18 -14.36 5.08 14.26
N ASP A 19 -14.29 5.61 15.49
CA ASP A 19 -13.49 5.02 16.56
C ASP A 19 -14.45 4.28 17.51
N PRO A 20 -14.89 3.06 17.17
CA PRO A 20 -15.56 2.20 18.11
C PRO A 20 -14.45 1.65 19.00
N ARG A 21 -14.46 2.07 20.26
CA ARG A 21 -13.76 1.29 21.27
C ARG A 21 -14.33 -0.13 21.21
N PRO A 22 -13.50 -1.16 20.98
CA PRO A 22 -13.98 -2.53 20.96
C PRO A 22 -14.45 -2.91 22.36
N GLY A 23 -15.76 -3.08 22.55
CA GLY A 23 -16.32 -3.68 23.77
C GLY A 23 -17.75 -3.27 24.11
N ASP A 24 -18.08 -1.98 24.01
CA ASP A 24 -19.34 -1.47 24.56
C ASP A 24 -20.25 -0.96 23.43
N GLY A 25 -21.20 -1.81 23.01
CA GLY A 25 -22.29 -1.42 22.10
C GLY A 25 -22.46 -2.26 20.83
N LEU A 26 -21.54 -3.18 20.53
CA LEU A 26 -21.66 -4.13 19.42
C LEU A 26 -22.30 -5.43 19.90
N ALA A 27 -23.37 -5.89 19.22
CA ALA A 27 -24.01 -7.18 19.42
C ALA A 27 -24.26 -7.84 18.07
N ASP A 28 -23.64 -8.99 17.81
CA ASP A 28 -23.73 -9.73 16.53
C ASP A 28 -23.38 -8.89 15.28
N VAL A 29 -22.57 -7.85 15.48
CA VAL A 29 -21.96 -6.99 14.46
C VAL A 29 -20.46 -6.88 14.72
N GLU A 30 -19.69 -6.68 13.66
CA GLU A 30 -18.24 -6.49 13.72
C GLU A 30 -17.82 -5.35 12.79
N ILE A 31 -16.56 -4.91 12.93
CA ILE A 31 -15.99 -3.94 12.01
C ILE A 31 -14.93 -4.63 11.17
N SER A 32 -15.25 -4.79 9.90
CA SER A 32 -14.44 -5.50 8.91
C SER A 32 -14.02 -4.50 7.84
N GLN A 33 -12.70 -4.39 7.59
CA GLN A 33 -12.15 -3.47 6.58
C GLN A 33 -12.58 -1.99 6.76
N GLY A 34 -12.88 -1.57 7.99
CA GLY A 34 -13.31 -0.20 8.29
C GLY A 34 -14.81 0.08 8.14
N ALA A 35 -15.62 -0.93 7.79
CA ALA A 35 -17.09 -0.83 7.72
C ALA A 35 -17.75 -1.67 8.81
N LEU A 36 -18.93 -1.25 9.29
CA LEU A 36 -19.76 -2.02 10.20
C LEU A 36 -20.56 -3.07 9.41
N THR A 37 -20.42 -4.34 9.79
CA THR A 37 -21.08 -5.49 9.16
C THR A 37 -21.71 -6.41 10.21
N LEU A 38 -22.59 -7.32 9.79
CA LEU A 38 -22.99 -8.44 10.64
C LEU A 38 -21.76 -9.31 10.97
N ALA A 39 -21.69 -9.82 12.19
CA ALA A 39 -20.58 -10.66 12.63
C ALA A 39 -20.57 -11.98 11.85
N ARG A 40 -19.39 -12.49 11.50
CA ARG A 40 -19.26 -13.83 10.90
C ARG A 40 -19.41 -14.89 12.00
N GLN A 41 -20.35 -15.81 11.83
CA GLN A 41 -20.64 -16.87 12.80
C GLN A 41 -19.79 -18.11 12.57
N HIS A 42 -19.36 -18.38 11.33
CA HIS A 42 -18.44 -19.45 11.00
C HIS A 42 -17.22 -18.87 10.29
N VAL A 43 -16.09 -18.84 10.98
CA VAL A 43 -14.79 -18.59 10.36
C VAL A 43 -14.22 -19.94 9.96
N GLN A 44 -14.50 -20.39 8.73
CA GLN A 44 -13.66 -21.44 8.16
C GLN A 44 -12.24 -20.88 8.01
N GLN A 45 -11.23 -21.73 8.22
CA GLN A 45 -9.85 -21.34 7.92
C GLN A 45 -9.77 -20.90 6.46
N PRO A 46 -9.07 -19.79 6.14
CA PRO A 46 -9.06 -19.23 4.80
C PRO A 46 -8.52 -20.28 3.81
N PRO A 47 -9.36 -20.85 2.92
CA PRO A 47 -8.97 -22.01 2.13
C PRO A 47 -7.80 -21.72 1.18
N GLY A 48 -7.67 -20.46 0.76
CA GLY A 48 -6.54 -19.98 -0.04
C GLY A 48 -5.20 -19.97 0.70
N ARG A 49 -5.17 -20.11 2.03
CA ARG A 49 -3.94 -20.07 2.86
C ARG A 49 -3.74 -21.35 3.68
N VAL A 50 -4.83 -21.97 4.12
CA VAL A 50 -4.81 -23.21 4.90
C VAL A 50 -5.48 -24.32 4.08
N MET A 51 -4.68 -25.31 3.68
CA MET A 51 -5.14 -26.44 2.87
C MET A 51 -6.08 -27.32 3.71
N PRO A 52 -7.21 -27.83 3.21
CA PRO A 52 -7.98 -28.82 3.96
C PRO A 52 -7.12 -30.03 4.34
N PRO A 53 -7.26 -30.62 5.55
CA PRO A 53 -6.37 -31.66 6.05
C PRO A 53 -6.33 -32.89 5.15
N ARG A 54 -7.46 -33.25 4.52
CA ARG A 54 -7.59 -34.40 3.61
C ARG A 54 -7.01 -34.15 2.22
N LEU A 55 -6.39 -33.00 1.96
CA LEU A 55 -5.89 -32.61 0.65
C LEU A 55 -4.42 -32.24 0.73
N ALA A 56 -3.62 -32.68 -0.25
CA ALA A 56 -2.20 -32.33 -0.34
C ALA A 56 -1.76 -32.06 -1.79
N TRP A 57 -0.90 -31.06 -1.97
CA TRP A 57 -0.29 -30.73 -3.26
C TRP A 57 1.17 -31.16 -3.31
N MET A 58 1.54 -31.89 -4.36
CA MET A 58 2.90 -32.32 -4.62
C MET A 58 3.51 -31.51 -5.77
N CYS A 59 4.30 -30.50 -5.42
CA CYS A 59 4.91 -29.57 -6.36
C CYS A 59 5.80 -30.28 -7.42
N ALA A 60 6.60 -31.27 -7.01
CA ALA A 60 7.57 -31.94 -7.90
C ALA A 60 6.93 -32.64 -9.11
N THR A 61 5.68 -33.08 -8.98
CA THR A 61 4.95 -33.83 -10.02
C THR A 61 3.65 -33.15 -10.44
N CYS A 62 3.39 -31.93 -9.95
CA CYS A 62 2.14 -31.19 -10.17
C CYS A 62 0.90 -32.07 -9.94
N THR A 63 0.89 -32.80 -8.83
CA THR A 63 -0.13 -33.81 -8.52
C THR A 63 -0.85 -33.47 -7.22
N TRP A 64 -2.18 -33.54 -7.25
CA TRP A 64 -3.05 -33.43 -6.07
C TRP A 64 -3.35 -34.81 -5.49
N TRP A 65 -3.41 -34.88 -4.17
CA TRP A 65 -3.76 -36.07 -3.39
C TRP A 65 -4.95 -35.78 -2.50
N LEU A 66 -5.93 -36.68 -2.50
CA LEU A 66 -7.15 -36.60 -1.71
C LEU A 66 -7.31 -37.86 -0.87
N GLY A 67 -7.54 -37.68 0.43
CA GLY A 67 -7.95 -38.74 1.33
C GLY A 67 -9.47 -38.87 1.30
N THR A 68 -9.97 -40.05 0.98
CA THR A 68 -11.40 -40.40 0.94
C THR A 68 -11.76 -41.32 2.12
N THR A 69 -13.05 -41.64 2.24
CA THR A 69 -13.52 -42.67 3.18
C THR A 69 -13.02 -44.07 2.82
N THR A 70 -12.64 -44.28 1.56
CA THR A 70 -12.23 -45.58 1.00
C THR A 70 -10.74 -45.68 0.70
N GLY A 71 -9.97 -44.60 0.84
CA GLY A 71 -8.54 -44.62 0.53
C GLY A 71 -7.96 -43.30 0.06
N LEU A 72 -6.97 -43.42 -0.81
CA LEU A 72 -6.23 -42.33 -1.42
C LEU A 72 -6.59 -42.23 -2.90
N ARG A 73 -6.87 -41.01 -3.34
CA ARG A 73 -7.05 -40.67 -4.74
C ARG A 73 -6.01 -39.67 -5.20
N ARG A 74 -5.72 -39.72 -6.50
CA ARG A 74 -4.71 -38.91 -7.18
C ARG A 74 -5.33 -38.15 -8.34
N LEU A 75 -5.00 -36.88 -8.46
CA LEU A 75 -5.28 -36.05 -9.64
C LEU A 75 -3.95 -35.54 -10.20
N GLY A 76 -3.44 -36.23 -11.22
CA GLY A 76 -2.21 -35.89 -11.91
C GLY A 76 -2.37 -34.68 -12.86
N PRO A 77 -1.28 -34.18 -13.46
CA PRO A 77 -1.30 -32.94 -14.24
C PRO A 77 -2.25 -32.98 -15.45
N CYS A 78 -2.47 -34.16 -16.04
CA CYS A 78 -3.36 -34.38 -17.18
C CYS A 78 -4.75 -34.92 -16.80
N ASP A 79 -4.99 -35.24 -15.53
CA ASP A 79 -6.25 -35.83 -15.09
C ASP A 79 -7.35 -34.77 -14.95
N ARG A 80 -8.57 -35.16 -15.29
CA ARG A 80 -9.78 -34.31 -15.14
C ARG A 80 -10.66 -34.69 -13.95
N ALA A 81 -10.30 -35.76 -13.23
CA ALA A 81 -10.98 -36.25 -12.05
C ALA A 81 -10.00 -37.03 -11.17
N PHE A 82 -10.26 -37.10 -9.86
CA PHE A 82 -9.44 -37.86 -8.93
C PHE A 82 -9.61 -39.36 -9.16
N ARG A 83 -8.52 -40.04 -9.49
CA ARG A 83 -8.49 -41.50 -9.72
C ARG A 83 -8.11 -42.23 -8.44
N PRO A 84 -8.71 -43.40 -8.15
CA PRO A 84 -8.25 -44.28 -7.08
C PRO A 84 -6.76 -44.62 -7.24
N TRP A 85 -6.01 -44.51 -6.16
CA TRP A 85 -4.58 -44.86 -6.12
C TRP A 85 -4.30 -45.99 -5.14
N LEU A 86 -4.84 -45.90 -3.92
CA LEU A 86 -4.69 -46.94 -2.91
C LEU A 86 -5.95 -47.04 -2.06
N GLU A 87 -6.48 -48.24 -1.87
CA GLU A 87 -7.60 -48.49 -0.95
C GLU A 87 -7.10 -48.68 0.49
N THR A 88 -7.85 -48.17 1.46
CA THR A 88 -7.56 -48.34 2.89
C THR A 88 -8.76 -48.94 3.62
N GLY A 89 -8.50 -49.64 4.73
CA GLY A 89 -9.56 -50.25 5.55
C GLY A 89 -10.36 -49.24 6.39
N ALA A 90 -9.86 -48.01 6.51
CA ALA A 90 -10.47 -46.92 7.24
C ALA A 90 -10.24 -45.58 6.51
N PRO A 91 -11.03 -44.52 6.82
CA PRO A 91 -10.91 -43.21 6.19
C PRO A 91 -9.52 -42.58 6.32
N VAL A 92 -9.09 -41.87 5.28
CA VAL A 92 -7.90 -41.04 5.34
C VAL A 92 -8.29 -39.62 5.73
N ILE A 93 -7.88 -39.20 6.93
CA ILE A 93 -8.33 -37.96 7.57
C ILE A 93 -7.34 -36.80 7.45
N ALA A 94 -6.06 -37.07 7.18
CA ALA A 94 -5.06 -36.04 6.91
C ALA A 94 -3.96 -36.50 5.94
N LEU A 95 -3.44 -35.57 5.14
CA LEU A 95 -2.40 -35.80 4.15
C LEU A 95 -1.30 -34.73 4.18
N ALA A 96 -0.08 -35.16 3.86
CA ALA A 96 1.03 -34.27 3.57
C ALA A 96 1.86 -34.82 2.42
N ALA A 97 2.25 -33.97 1.47
CA ALA A 97 3.08 -34.34 0.33
C ALA A 97 4.30 -33.42 0.24
N ARG A 98 5.50 -33.99 0.06
CA ARG A 98 6.73 -33.23 -0.16
C ARG A 98 7.75 -34.04 -0.96
N GLY A 99 8.28 -33.42 -2.02
CA GLY A 99 9.23 -34.09 -2.91
C GLY A 99 8.56 -35.29 -3.59
N VAL A 100 8.95 -36.49 -3.20
CA VAL A 100 8.39 -37.77 -3.68
C VAL A 100 7.56 -38.51 -2.63
N LEU A 101 7.53 -37.99 -1.40
CA LEU A 101 6.91 -38.63 -0.26
C LEU A 101 5.48 -38.15 -0.05
N LEU A 102 4.60 -39.09 0.24
CA LEU A 102 3.23 -38.85 0.67
C LEU A 102 3.02 -39.51 2.03
N ALA A 103 2.60 -38.74 3.02
CA ALA A 103 2.22 -39.24 4.34
C ALA A 103 0.71 -39.11 4.51
N ALA A 104 0.07 -40.17 4.99
CA ALA A 104 -1.38 -40.26 5.17
C ALA A 104 -1.73 -40.74 6.57
N VAL A 105 -2.63 -40.02 7.24
CA VAL A 105 -3.22 -40.44 8.51
C VAL A 105 -4.47 -41.26 8.20
N VAL A 106 -4.40 -42.55 8.48
CA VAL A 106 -5.51 -43.49 8.40
C VAL A 106 -6.17 -43.57 9.76
N GLU A 107 -7.45 -43.23 9.84
CA GLU A 107 -8.19 -43.12 11.08
C GLU A 107 -8.09 -44.42 11.91
N GLY A 108 -7.65 -44.31 13.16
CA GLY A 108 -7.50 -45.43 14.10
C GLY A 108 -6.30 -46.36 13.84
N GLU A 109 -5.66 -46.29 12.67
CA GLU A 109 -4.49 -47.12 12.33
C GLU A 109 -3.16 -46.38 12.49
N GLY A 110 -3.14 -45.06 12.26
CA GLY A 110 -1.97 -44.20 12.41
C GLY A 110 -1.48 -43.60 11.10
N VAL A 111 -0.16 -43.43 10.95
CA VAL A 111 0.42 -42.71 9.80
C VAL A 111 1.16 -43.67 8.88
N ARG A 112 0.80 -43.68 7.60
CA ARG A 112 1.47 -44.44 6.55
C ARG A 112 2.23 -43.50 5.62
N VAL A 113 3.46 -43.87 5.26
CA VAL A 113 4.32 -43.07 4.37
C VAL A 113 4.65 -43.86 3.11
N PHE A 114 4.48 -43.21 1.97
CA PHE A 114 4.64 -43.78 0.64
C PHE A 114 5.70 -43.06 -0.17
N ASP A 115 6.48 -43.83 -0.92
CA ASP A 115 7.28 -43.35 -2.05
C ASP A 115 6.38 -43.38 -3.29
N THR A 116 6.01 -42.20 -3.79
CA THR A 116 5.01 -42.09 -4.87
C THR A 116 5.54 -42.53 -6.24
N PRO A 117 6.80 -42.27 -6.65
CA PRO A 117 7.39 -42.88 -7.84
C PRO A 117 7.46 -44.41 -7.80
N ALA A 118 7.79 -44.99 -6.64
CA ALA A 118 7.92 -46.44 -6.49
C ALA A 118 6.59 -47.16 -6.21
N GLU A 119 5.49 -46.40 -6.02
CA GLU A 119 4.17 -46.89 -5.61
C GLU A 119 4.24 -47.87 -4.42
N ARG A 120 5.11 -47.55 -3.45
CA ARG A 120 5.42 -48.45 -2.33
C ARG A 120 5.31 -47.74 -1.00
N GLN A 121 4.67 -48.40 -0.03
CA GLN A 121 4.74 -47.99 1.37
C GLN A 121 6.16 -48.20 1.91
N ILE A 122 6.75 -47.16 2.46
CA ILE A 122 8.11 -47.17 3.00
C ILE A 122 8.16 -47.01 4.52
N GLY A 123 7.05 -46.62 5.15
CA GLY A 123 6.96 -46.47 6.61
C GLY A 123 5.53 -46.57 7.12
N GLU A 124 5.39 -47.02 8.36
CA GLU A 124 4.13 -47.09 9.10
C GLU A 124 4.39 -46.77 10.57
N PHE A 125 3.58 -45.87 11.13
CA PHE A 125 3.71 -45.38 12.50
C PHE A 125 2.36 -45.56 13.21
N LEU A 126 2.34 -46.46 14.19
CA LEU A 126 1.13 -46.81 14.96
C LEU A 126 0.81 -45.73 15.99
N ILE A 127 0.16 -44.66 15.55
CA ILE A 127 -0.29 -43.52 16.37
C ILE A 127 -1.81 -43.39 16.19
N PRO A 128 -2.62 -44.17 16.93
CA PRO A 128 -4.05 -44.32 16.65
C PRO A 128 -4.87 -43.05 16.91
N ASP A 129 -4.34 -42.09 17.68
CA ASP A 129 -4.95 -40.78 17.93
C ASP A 129 -4.36 -39.66 17.05
N ALA A 130 -3.63 -40.01 15.99
CA ALA A 130 -3.12 -39.05 15.01
C ALA A 130 -4.28 -38.36 14.28
N THR A 131 -4.19 -37.04 14.16
CA THR A 131 -5.19 -36.17 13.53
C THR A 131 -4.59 -35.25 12.48
N ALA A 132 -3.29 -34.99 12.54
CA ALA A 132 -2.58 -34.13 11.60
C ALA A 132 -1.23 -34.72 11.23
N VAL A 133 -0.77 -34.46 10.01
CA VAL A 133 0.54 -34.87 9.53
C VAL A 133 1.18 -33.76 8.70
N SER A 134 2.51 -33.60 8.79
CA SER A 134 3.29 -32.74 7.91
C SER A 134 4.66 -33.34 7.61
N LEU A 135 5.23 -32.99 6.46
CA LEU A 135 6.58 -33.36 6.04
C LEU A 135 7.49 -32.13 6.05
N THR A 136 8.52 -32.16 6.87
CA THR A 136 9.45 -31.03 7.04
C THR A 136 10.45 -30.92 5.88
N PRO A 137 11.14 -29.77 5.72
CA PRO A 137 12.22 -29.62 4.74
C PRO A 137 13.38 -30.60 4.86
N TRP A 138 13.57 -31.21 6.02
CA TRP A 138 14.69 -32.10 6.30
C TRP A 138 14.30 -33.58 6.29
N HIS A 139 13.11 -33.92 5.75
CA HIS A 139 12.58 -35.27 5.67
C HIS A 139 12.23 -35.91 7.02
N THR A 140 11.91 -35.11 8.04
CA THR A 140 11.22 -35.60 9.24
C THR A 140 9.72 -35.53 9.06
N LEU A 141 9.02 -36.45 9.72
CA LEU A 141 7.57 -36.55 9.77
C LEU A 141 7.08 -35.92 11.07
N LEU A 142 6.21 -34.92 10.98
CA LEU A 142 5.52 -34.35 12.12
C LEU A 142 4.11 -34.94 12.21
N VAL A 143 3.74 -35.43 13.39
CA VAL A 143 2.42 -36.01 13.65
C VAL A 143 1.78 -35.32 14.84
N GLY A 144 0.62 -34.69 14.60
CA GLY A 144 -0.21 -34.09 15.63
C GLY A 144 -1.31 -35.04 16.07
N THR A 145 -1.66 -35.04 17.35
CA THR A 145 -2.69 -35.93 17.90
C THR A 145 -3.89 -35.18 18.48
N ALA A 146 -5.02 -35.89 18.59
CA ALA A 146 -6.24 -35.41 19.24
C ALA A 146 -6.02 -35.02 20.72
N ARG A 147 -4.98 -35.57 21.36
CA ARG A 147 -4.60 -35.25 22.74
C ARG A 147 -3.65 -34.05 22.84
N GLY A 148 -3.41 -33.35 21.74
CA GLY A 148 -2.53 -32.20 21.71
C GLY A 148 -1.04 -32.55 21.77
N ARG A 149 -0.62 -33.75 21.36
CA ARG A 149 0.81 -34.09 21.30
C ARG A 149 1.33 -33.90 19.88
N LEU A 150 2.51 -33.31 19.76
CA LEU A 150 3.26 -33.16 18.51
C LEU A 150 4.49 -34.06 18.57
N TRP A 151 4.57 -35.02 17.66
CA TRP A 151 5.67 -35.97 17.52
C TRP A 151 6.49 -35.60 16.31
N GLU A 152 7.82 -35.57 16.46
CA GLU A 152 8.74 -35.50 15.34
C GLU A 152 9.45 -36.85 15.19
N LEU A 153 9.29 -37.45 14.01
CA LEU A 153 9.74 -38.79 13.71
C LEU A 153 10.66 -38.76 12.49
N GLU A 154 11.75 -39.49 12.55
CA GLU A 154 12.56 -39.81 11.39
C GLU A 154 11.85 -40.91 10.58
N LEU A 155 12.03 -40.93 9.26
CA LEU A 155 11.44 -41.97 8.39
C LEU A 155 11.93 -43.39 8.69
N SER A 156 13.00 -43.52 9.48
CA SER A 156 13.52 -44.78 10.02
C SER A 156 12.64 -45.38 11.12
N GLY A 157 11.68 -44.64 11.66
CA GLY A 157 10.89 -45.04 12.84
C GLY A 157 11.36 -44.40 14.14
N LEU A 158 12.51 -43.70 14.15
CA LEU A 158 13.08 -43.10 15.36
C LEU A 158 12.39 -41.80 15.74
N GLN A 159 12.00 -41.68 17.01
CA GLN A 159 11.44 -40.45 17.56
C GLN A 159 12.56 -39.44 17.85
N CYS A 160 12.50 -38.28 17.21
CA CYS A 160 13.44 -37.18 17.42
C CYS A 160 13.04 -36.31 18.61
N SER A 161 11.75 -35.94 18.70
CA SER A 161 11.23 -35.09 19.76
C SER A 161 9.72 -35.32 19.99
N GLU A 162 9.24 -34.97 21.19
CA GLU A 162 7.81 -34.92 21.53
C GLU A 162 7.54 -33.63 22.31
N SER A 163 6.49 -32.91 21.90
CA SER A 163 6.05 -31.67 22.53
C SER A 163 4.56 -31.71 22.82
N GLY A 164 4.15 -31.21 23.98
CA GLY A 164 2.75 -31.07 24.36
C GLY A 164 2.19 -29.68 24.00
N THR A 165 0.95 -29.65 23.53
CA THR A 165 0.16 -28.45 23.28
C THR A 165 -1.07 -28.46 24.19
N ARG A 166 -1.70 -27.30 24.40
CA ARG A 166 -2.84 -27.16 25.35
C ARG A 166 -4.19 -27.58 24.76
N ALA A 167 -4.25 -27.87 23.47
CA ALA A 167 -5.48 -28.18 22.74
C ALA A 167 -5.22 -29.26 21.67
N PRO A 168 -6.27 -29.96 21.19
CA PRO A 168 -6.15 -30.91 20.09
C PRO A 168 -5.49 -30.28 18.86
N ILE A 169 -4.62 -31.01 18.16
CA ILE A 169 -3.99 -30.51 16.93
C ILE A 169 -4.84 -30.98 15.76
N VAL A 170 -5.39 -30.05 14.97
CA VAL A 170 -6.18 -30.40 13.78
C VAL A 170 -5.35 -30.33 12.51
N GLN A 171 -4.33 -29.49 12.47
CA GLN A 171 -3.49 -29.34 11.30
C GLN A 171 -2.10 -28.80 11.64
N LEU A 172 -1.15 -29.08 10.75
CA LEU A 172 0.23 -28.60 10.82
C LEU A 172 0.57 -27.89 9.51
N ALA A 173 1.18 -26.70 9.61
CA ALA A 173 1.57 -25.92 8.45
C ALA A 173 2.97 -25.31 8.63
N HIS A 174 3.60 -24.91 7.53
CA HIS A 174 4.91 -24.25 7.53
C HIS A 174 4.82 -22.91 6.79
N PRO A 175 5.37 -21.81 7.34
CA PRO A 175 5.41 -20.53 6.65
C PRO A 175 6.34 -20.58 5.43
N VAL A 176 6.06 -19.75 4.44
CA VAL A 176 6.83 -19.71 3.17
C VAL A 176 8.19 -19.05 3.35
N GLN A 177 8.26 -18.08 4.25
CA GLN A 177 9.42 -17.24 4.51
C GLN A 177 9.56 -17.02 6.03
N GLY A 178 10.80 -16.81 6.49
CA GLY A 178 11.12 -16.60 7.90
C GLY A 178 11.82 -17.79 8.55
N ASP A 179 11.94 -17.75 9.88
CA ASP A 179 12.52 -18.84 10.65
C ASP A 179 11.74 -20.13 10.41
N CYS A 180 12.45 -21.25 10.25
CA CYS A 180 11.84 -22.56 10.07
C CYS A 180 11.05 -22.97 11.32
N ARG A 181 9.77 -22.60 11.36
CA ARG A 181 8.83 -22.95 12.43
C ARG A 181 7.65 -23.75 11.89
N THR A 182 7.09 -24.60 12.72
CA THR A 182 5.82 -25.29 12.45
C THR A 182 4.70 -24.50 13.11
N ILE A 183 3.69 -24.13 12.34
CA ILE A 183 2.44 -23.58 12.85
C ILE A 183 1.55 -24.77 13.21
N VAL A 184 1.27 -24.90 14.50
CA VAL A 184 0.29 -25.87 15.02
C VAL A 184 -1.06 -25.18 15.03
N ILE A 185 -2.04 -25.79 14.37
CA ILE A 185 -3.38 -25.24 14.22
C ILE A 185 -4.34 -26.05 15.09
N HIS A 186 -5.10 -25.35 15.92
CA HIS A 186 -6.13 -25.87 16.81
C HIS A 186 -7.54 -25.58 16.28
N PRO A 187 -8.59 -26.28 16.77
CA PRO A 187 -9.97 -25.98 16.40
C PRO A 187 -10.34 -24.52 16.70
N GLY A 188 -10.84 -23.80 15.71
CA GLY A 188 -11.28 -22.40 15.86
C GLY A 188 -10.18 -21.34 15.80
N ASP A 189 -8.94 -21.71 15.50
CA ASP A 189 -7.85 -20.75 15.32
C ASP A 189 -8.11 -19.81 14.14
N SER A 190 -7.89 -18.51 14.35
CA SER A 190 -8.12 -17.45 13.34
C SER A 190 -6.85 -16.91 12.67
N GLY A 191 -5.66 -17.43 13.01
CA GLY A 191 -4.40 -17.03 12.38
C GLY A 191 -3.25 -16.77 13.36
N PRO A 192 -2.09 -16.26 12.89
CA PRO A 192 -1.90 -15.52 11.63
C PRO A 192 -1.63 -16.42 10.41
N PHE A 193 -2.60 -16.58 9.52
CA PHE A 193 -2.48 -17.43 8.33
C PHE A 193 -1.88 -16.74 7.10
N ASP A 194 -1.72 -15.41 7.11
CA ASP A 194 -1.20 -14.65 5.97
C ASP A 194 0.25 -14.97 5.61
N GLU A 195 1.01 -15.54 6.56
CA GLU A 195 2.38 -16.00 6.38
C GLU A 195 2.49 -17.33 5.60
N LEU A 196 1.37 -18.02 5.38
CA LEU A 196 1.32 -19.30 4.66
C LEU A 196 1.25 -19.12 3.14
N ALA A 197 1.74 -20.12 2.41
CA ALA A 197 1.70 -20.11 0.95
C ALA A 197 0.26 -20.16 0.45
N PRO A 198 -0.03 -19.55 -0.71
CA PRO A 198 -1.26 -19.83 -1.43
C PRO A 198 -1.39 -21.32 -1.69
N THR A 199 -2.54 -21.90 -1.34
CA THR A 199 -2.80 -23.34 -1.47
C THR A 199 -3.29 -23.72 -2.87
N GLY A 200 -3.92 -22.79 -3.59
CA GLY A 200 -4.64 -23.06 -4.84
C GLY A 200 -6.08 -23.55 -4.66
N VAL A 201 -6.53 -23.71 -3.40
CA VAL A 201 -7.92 -24.00 -3.05
C VAL A 201 -8.70 -22.69 -2.96
N THR A 202 -9.87 -22.65 -3.60
CA THR A 202 -10.68 -21.42 -3.73
C THR A 202 -11.96 -21.47 -2.91
N VAL A 203 -12.57 -22.65 -2.80
CA VAL A 203 -13.82 -22.89 -2.06
C VAL A 203 -13.69 -24.22 -1.32
N VAL A 204 -14.23 -24.27 -0.10
CA VAL A 204 -14.33 -25.48 0.72
C VAL A 204 -15.70 -25.46 1.41
N THR A 205 -16.43 -26.57 1.35
CA THR A 205 -17.70 -26.78 2.04
C THR A 205 -17.82 -28.24 2.50
N GLU A 206 -18.84 -28.57 3.29
CA GLU A 206 -19.19 -29.95 3.64
C GLU A 206 -19.44 -30.83 2.40
N LEU A 207 -19.89 -30.24 1.29
CA LEU A 207 -20.15 -30.96 0.03
C LEU A 207 -18.88 -31.23 -0.79
N GLY A 208 -17.87 -30.37 -0.69
CA GLY A 208 -16.65 -30.52 -1.50
C GLY A 208 -15.73 -29.30 -1.50
N PHE A 209 -14.89 -29.20 -2.53
CA PHE A 209 -13.89 -28.14 -2.66
C PHE A 209 -13.62 -27.78 -4.12
N CYS A 210 -13.09 -26.58 -4.36
CA CYS A 210 -12.68 -26.11 -5.68
C CYS A 210 -11.20 -25.79 -5.76
N LEU A 211 -10.56 -26.26 -6.83
CA LEU A 211 -9.19 -25.96 -7.18
C LEU A 211 -9.18 -24.96 -8.34
N GLY A 212 -8.45 -23.85 -8.18
CA GLY A 212 -8.60 -22.66 -9.03
C GLY A 212 -8.57 -22.93 -10.55
N ASP A 213 -7.68 -23.81 -11.01
CA ASP A 213 -7.53 -24.17 -12.43
C ASP A 213 -8.01 -25.60 -12.78
N ARG A 214 -8.53 -26.36 -11.80
CA ARG A 214 -8.90 -27.78 -11.99
C ARG A 214 -10.40 -28.08 -11.87
N GLY A 215 -11.21 -27.12 -11.40
CA GLY A 215 -12.63 -27.31 -11.17
C GLY A 215 -12.95 -27.76 -9.74
N CYS A 216 -14.20 -28.15 -9.52
CA CYS A 216 -14.73 -28.49 -8.21
C CYS A 216 -15.00 -29.98 -8.08
N PHE A 217 -14.82 -30.52 -6.87
CA PHE A 217 -14.92 -31.94 -6.57
C PHE A 217 -15.61 -32.17 -5.23
N ASP A 218 -16.29 -33.31 -5.08
CA ASP A 218 -16.75 -33.78 -3.76
C ASP A 218 -15.59 -34.39 -2.95
N TRP A 219 -15.86 -34.76 -1.69
CA TRP A 219 -14.88 -35.39 -0.81
C TRP A 219 -14.54 -36.85 -1.15
N ASP A 220 -15.17 -37.42 -2.18
CA ASP A 220 -14.82 -38.69 -2.80
C ASP A 220 -14.08 -38.50 -4.13
N GLY A 221 -13.85 -37.25 -4.57
CA GLY A 221 -13.06 -36.90 -5.74
C GLY A 221 -13.84 -36.88 -7.06
N GLU A 222 -15.16 -36.99 -7.03
CA GLU A 222 -16.01 -36.89 -8.21
C GLU A 222 -16.24 -35.42 -8.58
N PRO A 223 -16.27 -35.07 -9.88
CA PRO A 223 -16.49 -33.69 -10.31
C PRO A 223 -17.86 -33.16 -9.87
N LEU A 224 -17.87 -31.95 -9.31
CA LEU A 224 -19.06 -31.20 -8.95
C LEU A 224 -19.20 -29.95 -9.82
N ASP A 225 -20.44 -29.56 -10.10
CA ASP A 225 -20.73 -28.24 -10.66
C ASP A 225 -20.38 -27.16 -9.62
N PRO A 226 -19.56 -26.14 -9.95
CA PRO A 226 -19.25 -25.04 -9.04
C PRO A 226 -20.50 -24.39 -8.42
N GLY A 227 -21.62 -24.33 -9.15
CA GLY A 227 -22.87 -23.78 -8.63
C GLY A 227 -23.51 -24.59 -7.49
N ALA A 228 -23.15 -25.87 -7.36
CA ALA A 228 -23.70 -26.76 -6.34
C ALA A 228 -23.05 -26.59 -4.96
N LEU A 229 -21.86 -25.99 -4.89
CA LEU A 229 -21.14 -25.76 -3.63
C LEU A 229 -21.64 -24.50 -2.88
N GLY A 230 -22.40 -23.62 -3.56
CA GLY A 230 -22.87 -22.36 -3.00
C GLY A 230 -21.73 -21.34 -2.74
N PRO A 231 -22.05 -20.10 -2.33
CA PRO A 231 -21.06 -19.24 -1.70
C PRO A 231 -20.58 -19.95 -0.42
N GLY A 232 -19.27 -19.94 -0.16
CA GLY A 232 -18.66 -20.69 0.95
C GLY A 232 -19.35 -20.46 2.31
N GLU A 233 -19.05 -21.33 3.28
CA GLU A 233 -19.74 -21.41 4.58
C GLU A 233 -19.58 -20.21 5.53
N ASP A 234 -19.06 -19.07 5.08
CA ASP A 234 -19.08 -17.83 5.84
C ASP A 234 -20.54 -17.38 6.03
N ARG A 235 -21.17 -17.86 7.10
CA ARG A 235 -22.50 -17.40 7.51
C ARG A 235 -22.35 -16.15 8.37
N TYR A 236 -23.08 -15.11 8.01
CA TYR A 236 -23.26 -13.93 8.85
C TYR A 236 -24.36 -14.18 9.87
N ALA A 237 -24.29 -13.47 11.01
CA ALA A 237 -25.45 -13.35 11.88
C ALA A 237 -26.64 -12.79 11.09
N THR A 238 -27.87 -13.24 11.40
CA THR A 238 -29.08 -12.78 10.68
C THR A 238 -29.60 -11.44 11.20
N ALA A 239 -29.18 -11.03 12.40
CA ALA A 239 -29.47 -9.73 12.96
C ALA A 239 -28.31 -9.31 13.88
N GLY A 240 -28.10 -8.01 13.98
CA GLY A 240 -27.10 -7.45 14.86
C GLY A 240 -27.40 -5.99 15.17
N THR A 241 -26.86 -5.47 16.26
CA THR A 241 -27.10 -4.11 16.73
C THR A 241 -25.80 -3.43 17.14
N TYR A 242 -25.63 -2.21 16.68
CA TYR A 242 -24.68 -1.26 17.23
C TYR A 242 -25.38 -0.18 18.05
N ARG A 243 -24.77 0.22 19.16
CA ARG A 243 -25.13 1.42 19.94
C ARG A 243 -23.88 2.28 20.13
N SER A 244 -24.00 3.58 19.86
CA SER A 244 -22.92 4.53 20.07
C SER A 244 -22.77 4.89 21.55
N GLU A 245 -21.57 5.35 21.92
CA GLU A 245 -21.41 6.21 23.08
C GLU A 245 -22.21 7.53 22.89
N PRO A 246 -22.56 8.24 23.98
CA PRO A 246 -23.19 9.55 23.90
C PRO A 246 -22.28 10.55 23.16
N LEU A 247 -22.74 11.01 22.00
CA LEU A 247 -22.06 11.98 21.15
C LEU A 247 -22.31 13.39 21.70
N ASP A 248 -21.27 14.05 22.18
CA ASP A 248 -21.38 15.39 22.78
C ASP A 248 -21.32 16.49 21.72
N SER A 249 -22.39 17.28 21.60
CA SER A 249 -22.42 18.48 20.75
C SER A 249 -21.63 19.66 21.33
N GLY A 250 -21.34 19.67 22.63
CA GLY A 250 -20.83 20.82 23.37
C GLY A 250 -21.84 21.96 23.53
N ILE A 251 -23.05 21.83 23.00
CA ILE A 251 -24.09 22.87 22.99
C ILE A 251 -25.25 22.42 23.90
N PRO A 252 -25.49 23.10 25.04
CA PRO A 252 -26.65 22.83 25.88
C PRO A 252 -27.95 22.98 25.08
N GLY A 253 -28.77 21.94 25.06
CA GLY A 253 -30.02 21.94 24.28
C GLY A 253 -29.79 21.97 22.76
N CYS A 254 -28.74 21.31 22.27
CA CYS A 254 -28.50 21.21 20.83
C CYS A 254 -29.71 20.63 20.09
N ARG A 255 -30.14 21.33 19.04
CA ARG A 255 -31.12 20.81 18.07
C ARG A 255 -30.35 20.01 17.03
N TRP A 256 -30.42 18.69 17.10
CA TRP A 256 -29.83 17.81 16.08
C TRP A 256 -30.63 17.93 14.78
N HIS A 257 -29.93 17.98 13.64
CA HIS A 257 -30.56 18.26 12.36
C HIS A 257 -30.99 16.99 11.65
N ARG A 258 -30.01 16.17 11.24
CA ARG A 258 -30.18 15.09 10.26
C ARG A 258 -29.23 13.94 10.59
N VAL A 259 -29.66 12.73 10.27
CA VAL A 259 -28.83 11.51 10.29
C VAL A 259 -28.71 11.00 8.85
N ARG A 260 -27.48 10.77 8.42
CA ARG A 260 -27.12 10.29 7.08
C ARG A 260 -26.26 9.02 7.18
N LEU A 261 -26.53 8.05 6.32
CA LEU A 261 -25.84 6.78 6.24
C LEU A 261 -25.23 6.61 4.86
N ASP A 262 -23.94 6.32 4.83
CA ASP A 262 -23.28 5.74 3.67
C ASP A 262 -23.24 4.22 3.87
N ALA A 263 -24.02 3.49 3.07
CA ALA A 263 -24.21 2.07 3.24
C ALA A 263 -24.48 1.35 1.91
N ASP A 264 -23.91 0.15 1.76
CA ASP A 264 -24.29 -0.79 0.71
C ASP A 264 -25.27 -1.82 1.29
N LEU A 265 -26.41 -1.97 0.63
CA LEU A 265 -27.49 -2.88 1.03
C LEU A 265 -27.72 -3.93 -0.06
N PRO A 266 -26.98 -5.06 -0.04
CA PRO A 266 -27.25 -6.18 -0.92
C PRO A 266 -28.68 -6.72 -0.77
N ALA A 267 -29.19 -7.40 -1.80
CA ALA A 267 -30.50 -8.03 -1.72
C ALA A 267 -30.58 -9.02 -0.54
N GLY A 268 -31.69 -8.98 0.22
CA GLY A 268 -31.88 -9.82 1.42
C GLY A 268 -31.29 -9.21 2.70
N THR A 269 -30.74 -8.01 2.64
CA THR A 269 -30.24 -7.27 3.81
C THR A 269 -31.12 -6.06 4.13
N SER A 270 -31.04 -5.56 5.37
CA SER A 270 -31.76 -4.36 5.80
C SER A 270 -30.98 -3.58 6.85
N VAL A 271 -31.25 -2.28 6.93
CA VAL A 271 -30.71 -1.38 7.95
C VAL A 271 -31.82 -0.55 8.60
N GLN A 272 -31.75 -0.38 9.91
CA GLN A 272 -32.62 0.53 10.65
C GLN A 272 -31.79 1.38 11.60
N VAL A 273 -31.97 2.69 11.54
CA VAL A 273 -31.27 3.64 12.42
C VAL A 273 -32.25 4.31 13.35
N ALA A 274 -31.84 4.47 14.60
CA ALA A 274 -32.58 5.18 15.61
C ALA A 274 -31.68 6.20 16.30
N VAL A 275 -32.24 7.38 16.60
CA VAL A 275 -31.53 8.47 17.27
C VAL A 275 -32.33 8.90 18.49
N ALA A 276 -31.64 9.09 19.62
CA ALA A 276 -32.21 9.68 20.83
C ALA A 276 -31.29 10.79 21.34
N THR A 277 -31.86 11.74 22.09
CA THR A 277 -31.14 12.93 22.58
C THR A 277 -31.28 13.04 24.09
N THR A 278 -30.20 13.33 24.81
CA THR A 278 -30.20 13.50 26.26
C THR A 278 -29.50 14.79 26.68
N ALA A 279 -29.86 15.30 27.87
CA ALA A 279 -29.23 16.50 28.43
C ALA A 279 -27.88 16.22 29.12
N LEU A 280 -27.64 14.98 29.54
CA LEU A 280 -26.46 14.56 30.31
C LEU A 280 -25.80 13.35 29.63
N ALA A 281 -24.46 13.29 29.66
CA ALA A 281 -23.68 12.21 29.06
C ALA A 281 -24.06 10.83 29.63
N GLY A 282 -24.21 10.74 30.96
CA GLY A 282 -24.54 9.48 31.64
C GLY A 282 -26.02 9.12 31.68
N ALA A 283 -26.89 9.91 31.05
CA ALA A 283 -28.31 9.58 30.98
C ALA A 283 -28.54 8.55 29.87
N GLU A 284 -29.12 7.41 30.22
CA GLU A 284 -29.63 6.48 29.21
C GLU A 284 -30.95 7.01 28.63
N PRO A 285 -31.12 7.00 27.29
CA PRO A 285 -32.39 7.38 26.68
C PRO A 285 -33.50 6.41 27.07
N ASP A 286 -34.69 6.94 27.40
CA ASP A 286 -35.87 6.11 27.59
C ASP A 286 -36.25 5.45 26.24
N PRO A 287 -36.85 4.25 26.23
CA PRO A 287 -37.37 3.63 25.01
C PRO A 287 -38.25 4.57 24.15
N SER A 288 -38.98 5.50 24.77
CA SER A 288 -39.84 6.48 24.09
C SER A 288 -39.09 7.66 23.45
N ASP A 289 -37.83 7.89 23.83
CA ASP A 289 -36.98 8.97 23.30
C ASP A 289 -36.38 8.60 21.93
N TRP A 290 -36.36 7.32 21.57
CA TRP A 290 -35.79 6.84 20.32
C TRP A 290 -36.68 7.19 19.12
N PHE A 291 -36.20 8.08 18.25
CA PHE A 291 -36.76 8.25 16.92
C PHE A 291 -36.19 7.19 15.99
N GLU A 292 -37.04 6.26 15.56
CA GLU A 292 -36.66 5.26 14.56
C GLU A 292 -36.89 5.83 13.15
N VAL A 293 -35.83 5.86 12.36
CA VAL A 293 -35.88 6.12 10.92
C VAL A 293 -36.51 4.90 10.24
N GLY A 294 -37.25 5.14 9.15
CA GLY A 294 -37.83 4.06 8.35
C GLY A 294 -36.77 3.05 7.90
N ALA A 295 -37.15 1.78 7.77
CA ALA A 295 -36.24 0.75 7.29
C ALA A 295 -35.66 1.13 5.92
N ASP A 296 -34.35 0.93 5.77
CA ASP A 296 -33.58 1.20 4.55
C ASP A 296 -33.58 2.66 4.08
N VAL A 297 -34.04 3.58 4.94
CA VAL A 297 -33.91 5.03 4.70
C VAL A 297 -32.54 5.47 5.20
N THR A 298 -31.67 5.84 4.26
CA THR A 298 -30.30 6.29 4.54
C THR A 298 -30.21 7.73 5.01
N ASP A 299 -31.31 8.48 4.95
CA ASP A 299 -31.31 9.91 5.20
C ASP A 299 -32.62 10.38 5.84
N SER A 300 -32.53 10.97 7.04
CA SER A 300 -33.71 11.44 7.76
C SER A 300 -33.45 12.61 8.70
N THR A 301 -34.45 13.48 8.83
CA THR A 301 -34.45 14.62 9.75
C THR A 301 -34.76 14.15 11.18
N VAL A 302 -33.94 14.53 12.15
CA VAL A 302 -34.14 14.17 13.56
C VAL A 302 -35.26 15.02 14.15
N THR A 303 -36.37 14.41 14.59
CA THR A 303 -37.56 15.15 15.09
C THR A 303 -37.65 15.22 16.61
N ARG A 304 -36.63 14.73 17.32
CA ARG A 304 -36.62 14.66 18.79
C ARG A 304 -36.32 16.02 19.45
N PRO A 305 -36.76 16.22 20.71
CA PRO A 305 -36.50 17.45 21.44
C PRO A 305 -35.00 17.72 21.60
N PRO A 306 -34.60 18.99 21.78
CA PRO A 306 -33.19 19.36 21.91
C PRO A 306 -32.49 18.70 23.10
N GLY A 307 -31.24 18.30 22.90
CA GLY A 307 -30.38 17.68 23.93
C GLY A 307 -28.91 17.81 23.56
N GLN A 308 -28.04 18.01 24.55
CA GLN A 308 -26.61 18.17 24.33
C GLN A 308 -25.96 16.91 23.76
N TYR A 309 -26.42 15.73 24.18
CA TYR A 309 -25.86 14.45 23.78
C TYR A 309 -26.81 13.74 22.81
N ALA A 310 -26.27 13.11 21.76
CA ALA A 310 -27.01 12.21 20.88
C ALA A 310 -26.55 10.76 21.06
N HIS A 311 -27.49 9.82 20.97
CA HIS A 311 -27.25 8.38 20.99
C HIS A 311 -27.74 7.82 19.67
N VAL A 312 -26.90 7.04 18.99
CA VAL A 312 -27.24 6.36 17.74
C VAL A 312 -27.35 4.87 18.00
N ARG A 313 -28.41 4.25 17.48
CA ARG A 313 -28.55 2.80 17.44
C ARG A 313 -28.79 2.37 16.00
N ILE A 314 -28.05 1.37 15.56
CA ILE A 314 -28.15 0.81 14.23
C ILE A 314 -28.49 -0.66 14.37
N ARG A 315 -29.53 -1.12 13.71
CA ARG A 315 -29.85 -2.54 13.57
C ARG A 315 -29.57 -2.96 12.14
N LEU A 316 -28.80 -4.04 12.01
CA LEU A 316 -28.53 -4.71 10.75
C LEU A 316 -29.35 -5.99 10.69
N GLY A 317 -29.89 -6.30 9.52
CA GLY A 317 -30.57 -7.57 9.25
C GLY A 317 -30.04 -8.20 7.97
N GLY A 318 -30.01 -9.53 7.91
CA GLY A 318 -29.55 -10.28 6.75
C GLY A 318 -30.14 -11.70 6.72
N ASP A 319 -30.01 -12.34 5.55
CA ASP A 319 -30.44 -13.72 5.29
C ASP A 319 -29.39 -14.78 5.72
N GLY A 320 -28.25 -14.32 6.25
CA GLY A 320 -27.12 -15.14 6.66
C GLY A 320 -26.09 -15.42 5.56
N PHE A 321 -26.36 -15.02 4.31
CA PHE A 321 -25.45 -15.18 3.17
C PHE A 321 -24.86 -13.85 2.70
N ALA A 322 -25.61 -12.76 2.84
CA ALA A 322 -25.15 -11.40 2.60
C ALA A 322 -25.16 -10.58 3.90
N THR A 323 -24.34 -9.52 3.93
CA THR A 323 -24.28 -8.59 5.05
C THR A 323 -24.42 -7.15 4.53
N PRO A 324 -25.25 -6.30 5.17
CA PRO A 324 -25.24 -4.88 4.89
C PRO A 324 -23.93 -4.28 5.41
N THR A 325 -23.33 -3.35 4.66
CA THR A 325 -22.07 -2.70 5.06
C THR A 325 -22.31 -1.21 5.25
N ILE A 326 -22.05 -0.70 6.45
CA ILE A 326 -22.11 0.75 6.74
C ILE A 326 -20.70 1.32 6.79
N HIS A 327 -20.41 2.23 5.88
CA HIS A 327 -19.12 2.90 5.77
C HIS A 327 -19.06 4.14 6.66
N GLN A 328 -20.17 4.88 6.73
CA GLN A 328 -20.22 6.13 7.50
C GLN A 328 -21.62 6.42 8.05
N VAL A 329 -21.65 6.98 9.26
CA VAL A 329 -22.84 7.62 9.83
C VAL A 329 -22.51 9.06 10.16
N ARG A 330 -23.23 9.99 9.54
CA ARG A 330 -23.07 11.44 9.76
C ARG A 330 -24.28 11.98 10.51
N LEU A 331 -24.01 12.73 11.57
CA LEU A 331 -25.01 13.48 12.32
C LEU A 331 -24.73 14.97 12.17
N ASP A 332 -25.68 15.70 11.61
CA ASP A 332 -25.53 17.12 11.37
C ASP A 332 -26.06 17.92 12.56
N MET A 333 -25.26 18.89 13.01
CA MET A 333 -25.58 19.76 14.13
C MET A 333 -24.77 21.07 14.12
N PRO A 334 -25.29 22.13 14.77
CA PRO A 334 -26.68 22.30 15.19
C PRO A 334 -27.60 22.53 13.98
N ARG A 335 -28.91 22.30 14.14
CA ARG A 335 -29.91 22.59 13.10
C ARG A 335 -29.89 24.07 12.76
N HIS A 336 -29.38 24.35 11.57
CA HIS A 336 -29.54 25.60 10.86
C HIS A 336 -30.26 25.29 9.55
N THR A 337 -31.29 26.08 9.26
CA THR A 337 -32.01 26.00 7.99
C THR A 337 -32.05 27.39 7.37
N SER A 338 -32.33 27.47 6.08
CA SER A 338 -32.50 28.76 5.40
C SER A 338 -33.59 29.64 6.03
N LEU A 339 -34.46 29.09 6.89
CA LEU A 339 -35.43 29.85 7.67
C LEU A 339 -34.77 30.93 8.54
N ASP A 340 -33.56 30.67 9.07
CA ASP A 340 -32.83 31.62 9.91
C ASP A 340 -32.42 32.90 9.13
N GLU A 341 -32.33 32.80 7.80
CA GLU A 341 -32.01 33.90 6.89
C GLU A 341 -33.27 34.61 6.35
N LEU A 342 -34.47 34.07 6.63
CA LEU A 342 -35.74 34.65 6.20
C LEU A 342 -36.26 35.70 7.20
N PRO A 343 -37.12 36.64 6.76
CA PRO A 343 -37.75 37.59 7.66
C PRO A 343 -38.50 36.92 8.82
N ALA A 344 -38.44 37.53 10.01
CA ALA A 344 -38.98 36.94 11.25
C ALA A 344 -40.44 36.47 11.15
N VAL A 345 -41.26 37.10 10.30
CA VAL A 345 -42.68 36.73 10.04
C VAL A 345 -42.88 35.25 9.68
N TYR A 346 -41.87 34.60 9.09
CA TYR A 346 -41.93 33.17 8.75
C TYR A 346 -41.64 32.23 9.93
N SER A 347 -41.23 32.79 11.08
CA SER A 347 -40.80 32.04 12.28
C SER A 347 -41.54 32.44 13.57
N GLU A 348 -42.48 33.39 13.48
CA GLU A 348 -43.23 33.93 14.64
C GLU A 348 -44.18 32.89 15.25
N ASP A 349 -44.86 32.12 14.41
CA ASP A 349 -45.75 31.02 14.83
C ASP A 349 -44.93 29.72 14.91
N LEU A 350 -44.98 29.06 16.08
CA LEU A 350 -44.19 27.85 16.36
C LEU A 350 -44.62 26.65 15.50
N ASP A 351 -45.90 26.51 15.18
CA ASP A 351 -46.41 25.40 14.36
C ASP A 351 -46.07 25.65 12.89
N ALA A 352 -46.21 26.90 12.42
CA ALA A 352 -45.80 27.29 11.07
C ALA A 352 -44.27 27.23 10.89
N ARG A 353 -43.51 27.47 11.96
CA ARG A 353 -42.05 27.35 11.99
C ARG A 353 -41.62 25.90 11.79
N ASP A 354 -42.18 24.93 12.50
CA ASP A 354 -41.82 23.51 12.31
C ASP A 354 -42.08 23.05 10.87
N PHE A 355 -43.24 23.42 10.31
CA PHE A 355 -43.53 23.15 8.90
C PHE A 355 -42.52 23.82 7.97
N SER A 356 -42.23 25.11 8.16
CA SER A 356 -41.32 25.87 7.31
C SER A 356 -39.89 25.34 7.38
N GLU A 357 -39.41 24.97 8.58
CA GLU A 357 -38.11 24.31 8.77
C GLU A 357 -38.03 22.99 8.00
N ARG A 358 -39.06 22.14 8.08
CA ARG A 358 -39.12 20.84 7.36
C ARG A 358 -39.30 20.99 5.85
N PHE A 359 -40.00 22.02 5.41
CA PHE A 359 -40.18 22.32 3.99
C PHE A 359 -38.88 22.84 3.39
N LEU A 360 -38.23 23.80 4.06
CA LEU A 360 -36.97 24.40 3.61
C LEU A 360 -35.80 23.43 3.68
N SER A 361 -35.80 22.48 4.62
CA SER A 361 -34.74 21.46 4.69
C SER A 361 -34.61 20.61 3.42
N LEU A 362 -35.68 20.49 2.62
CA LEU A 362 -35.61 19.82 1.30
C LEU A 362 -34.76 20.62 0.29
N PHE A 363 -34.83 21.95 0.35
CA PHE A 363 -34.02 22.82 -0.50
C PHE A 363 -32.62 23.01 0.06
N ASP A 364 -32.50 23.14 1.38
CA ASP A 364 -31.21 23.22 2.08
C ASP A 364 -30.36 21.99 1.78
N ALA A 365 -30.96 20.79 1.72
CA ALA A 365 -30.27 19.56 1.32
C ALA A 365 -29.64 19.63 -0.08
N GLN A 366 -30.30 20.28 -1.04
CA GLN A 366 -29.77 20.45 -2.39
C GLN A 366 -28.67 21.51 -2.45
N LEU A 367 -28.80 22.60 -1.68
CA LEU A 367 -27.76 23.62 -1.58
C LEU A 367 -26.52 23.07 -0.85
N GLU A 368 -26.72 22.26 0.18
CA GLU A 368 -25.64 21.60 0.91
C GLU A 368 -24.83 20.68 -0.01
N GLU A 369 -25.46 19.95 -0.94
CA GLU A 369 -24.74 19.15 -1.94
C GLU A 369 -23.83 20.02 -2.83
N LEU A 370 -24.29 21.21 -3.22
CA LEU A 370 -23.47 22.16 -3.97
C LEU A 370 -22.34 22.73 -3.11
N ASP A 371 -22.62 23.07 -1.86
CA ASP A 371 -21.62 23.57 -0.91
C ASP A 371 -20.55 22.51 -0.62
N GLU A 372 -20.93 21.23 -0.50
CA GLU A 372 -20.00 20.10 -0.37
C GLU A 372 -19.12 19.96 -1.62
N VAL A 373 -19.67 20.10 -2.82
CA VAL A 373 -18.88 20.12 -4.07
C VAL A 373 -17.90 21.30 -4.08
N ILE A 374 -18.32 22.49 -3.63
CA ILE A 374 -17.47 23.68 -3.56
C ILE A 374 -16.39 23.50 -2.49
N ALA A 375 -16.72 22.94 -1.34
CA ALA A 375 -15.77 22.70 -0.25
C ALA A 375 -14.64 21.76 -0.67
N ARG A 376 -14.95 20.77 -1.51
CA ARG A 376 -13.98 19.83 -2.09
C ARG A 376 -13.08 20.42 -3.18
N LEU A 377 -13.25 21.70 -3.53
CA LEU A 377 -12.44 22.36 -4.55
C LEU A 377 -10.95 22.35 -4.21
N ASP A 378 -10.61 22.53 -2.94
CA ASP A 378 -9.21 22.55 -2.50
C ASP A 378 -8.56 21.17 -2.68
N ASP A 379 -9.30 20.09 -2.41
CA ASP A 379 -8.86 18.70 -2.64
C ASP A 379 -8.60 18.42 -4.12
N LEU A 380 -9.38 19.05 -5.01
CA LEU A 380 -9.18 18.93 -6.45
C LEU A 380 -7.86 19.55 -6.93
N LEU A 381 -7.26 20.43 -6.13
CA LEU A 381 -5.98 21.08 -6.42
C LEU A 381 -4.82 20.47 -5.63
N ASP A 382 -5.09 19.55 -4.71
CA ASP A 382 -4.08 18.83 -3.95
C ASP A 382 -3.69 17.51 -4.63
N ALA A 383 -2.41 17.41 -4.98
CA ALA A 383 -1.84 16.22 -5.59
C ALA A 383 -1.86 15.00 -4.68
N ASP A 384 -2.03 15.13 -3.36
CA ASP A 384 -2.09 14.03 -2.40
C ASP A 384 -3.54 13.60 -2.09
N ALA A 385 -4.52 14.51 -2.21
CA ALA A 385 -5.93 14.21 -2.01
C ALA A 385 -6.61 13.60 -3.25
N LEU A 386 -6.16 13.98 -4.45
CA LEU A 386 -6.82 13.58 -5.70
C LEU A 386 -6.81 12.05 -5.93
N PRO A 387 -7.85 11.45 -6.52
CA PRO A 387 -7.79 10.09 -7.06
C PRO A 387 -6.71 9.90 -8.14
N ASP A 388 -6.18 8.68 -8.26
CA ASP A 388 -5.04 8.38 -9.16
C ASP A 388 -5.35 8.63 -10.65
N ASP A 389 -6.58 8.38 -11.07
CA ASP A 389 -7.07 8.57 -12.43
C ASP A 389 -7.25 10.06 -12.80
N ALA A 390 -7.55 10.90 -11.80
CA ALA A 390 -7.69 12.34 -11.97
C ALA A 390 -6.35 13.10 -12.03
N LEU A 391 -5.23 12.48 -11.63
CA LEU A 391 -3.90 13.12 -11.64
C LEU A 391 -3.51 13.66 -13.03
N GLY A 392 -3.96 13.00 -14.10
CA GLY A 392 -3.70 13.43 -15.48
C GLY A 392 -4.35 14.78 -15.82
N TRP A 393 -5.53 15.06 -15.27
CA TRP A 393 -6.22 16.33 -15.45
C TRP A 393 -5.46 17.47 -14.75
N LEU A 394 -5.07 17.27 -13.49
CA LEU A 394 -4.31 18.27 -12.73
C LEU A 394 -2.93 18.52 -13.35
N ALA A 395 -2.25 17.47 -13.81
CA ALA A 395 -1.01 17.59 -14.56
C ALA A 395 -1.21 18.41 -15.85
N GLY A 396 -2.29 18.16 -16.59
CA GLY A 396 -2.66 18.93 -17.78
C GLY A 396 -2.84 20.42 -17.50
N LEU A 397 -3.51 20.77 -16.39
CA LEU A 397 -3.66 22.16 -15.94
C LEU A 397 -2.30 22.85 -15.71
N LEU A 398 -1.33 22.10 -15.18
CA LEU A 398 0.03 22.57 -14.94
C LEU A 398 0.94 22.47 -16.18
N GLY A 399 0.44 21.99 -17.32
CA GLY A 399 1.24 21.77 -18.54
C GLY A 399 2.29 20.66 -18.40
N LEU A 400 2.07 19.72 -17.49
CA LEU A 400 2.90 18.54 -17.29
C LEU A 400 2.41 17.37 -18.13
N GLY A 401 3.32 16.48 -18.51
CA GLY A 401 3.01 15.19 -19.10
C GLY A 401 3.60 14.07 -18.25
N PHE A 402 2.88 12.96 -18.15
CA PHE A 402 3.38 11.75 -17.49
C PHE A 402 3.95 10.78 -18.52
N GLU A 403 5.03 10.13 -18.13
CA GLU A 403 5.61 9.03 -18.87
C GLU A 403 4.95 7.73 -18.37
N ALA A 404 4.80 6.74 -19.25
CA ALA A 404 3.99 5.54 -18.97
C ALA A 404 4.54 4.74 -17.77
N GLU A 405 5.86 4.78 -17.59
CA GLU A 405 6.59 4.05 -16.56
C GLU A 405 6.57 4.75 -15.18
N MET A 406 5.99 5.96 -15.08
CA MET A 406 5.93 6.68 -13.82
C MET A 406 4.92 6.06 -12.85
N THR A 407 5.38 5.77 -11.63
CA THR A 407 4.52 5.36 -10.53
C THR A 407 3.60 6.51 -10.09
N VAL A 408 2.49 6.18 -9.44
CA VAL A 408 1.56 7.18 -8.87
C VAL A 408 2.29 8.15 -7.94
N ALA A 409 3.16 7.63 -7.06
CA ALA A 409 3.95 8.45 -6.16
C ALA A 409 4.85 9.46 -6.90
N GLN A 410 5.48 9.05 -8.00
CA GLN A 410 6.28 9.95 -8.83
C GLN A 410 5.44 11.02 -9.52
N ARG A 411 4.22 10.67 -9.97
CA ARG A 411 3.26 11.63 -10.57
C ARG A 411 2.85 12.70 -9.56
N ARG A 412 2.47 12.30 -8.34
CA ARG A 412 2.12 13.22 -7.25
C ARG A 412 3.29 14.12 -6.87
N ALA A 413 4.48 13.54 -6.68
CA ALA A 413 5.69 14.28 -6.37
C ALA A 413 6.05 15.31 -7.47
N LEU A 414 5.86 14.95 -8.75
CA LEU A 414 6.10 15.87 -9.87
C LEU A 414 5.11 17.04 -9.87
N ILE A 415 3.82 16.79 -9.65
CA ILE A 415 2.80 17.84 -9.53
C ILE A 415 3.16 18.80 -8.38
N ALA A 416 3.43 18.26 -7.19
CA ALA A 416 3.79 19.05 -6.02
C ALA A 416 5.06 19.90 -6.24
N ALA A 417 6.05 19.36 -6.94
CA ALA A 417 7.29 20.06 -7.24
C ALA A 417 7.18 21.08 -8.40
N ALA A 418 6.15 20.99 -9.25
CA ALA A 418 6.07 21.71 -10.51
C ALA A 418 6.21 23.24 -10.39
N PRO A 419 5.55 23.94 -9.43
CA PRO A 419 5.73 25.38 -9.27
C PRO A 419 7.20 25.76 -8.97
N GLY A 420 7.88 24.94 -8.17
CA GLY A 420 9.30 25.14 -7.85
C GLY A 420 10.21 24.86 -9.04
N LEU A 421 9.93 23.80 -9.80
CA LEU A 421 10.68 23.43 -11.00
C LEU A 421 10.53 24.47 -12.10
N TYR A 422 9.33 25.00 -12.34
CA TYR A 422 9.10 26.04 -13.34
C TYR A 422 9.87 27.33 -13.05
N ARG A 423 9.96 27.74 -11.78
CA ARG A 423 10.78 28.90 -11.38
C ARG A 423 12.28 28.70 -11.63
N ARG A 424 12.74 27.46 -11.66
CA ARG A 424 14.15 27.08 -11.89
C ARG A 424 14.37 26.49 -13.28
N ARG A 425 13.41 26.60 -14.19
CA ARG A 425 13.53 26.03 -15.53
C ARG A 425 14.71 26.67 -16.25
N GLY A 426 15.52 25.83 -16.89
CA GLY A 426 16.75 26.23 -17.58
C GLY A 426 17.96 26.45 -16.68
N THR A 427 17.87 26.22 -15.36
CA THR A 427 19.05 26.17 -14.49
C THR A 427 19.57 24.73 -14.34
N PRO A 428 20.87 24.54 -14.02
CA PRO A 428 21.40 23.21 -13.72
C PRO A 428 20.66 22.52 -12.57
N SER A 429 20.39 23.24 -11.47
CA SER A 429 19.68 22.67 -10.33
C SER A 429 18.25 22.25 -10.68
N GLY A 430 17.52 23.05 -11.47
CA GLY A 430 16.18 22.71 -11.93
C GLY A 430 16.16 21.44 -12.80
N LEU A 431 17.15 21.28 -13.68
CA LEU A 431 17.28 20.09 -14.52
C LEU A 431 17.63 18.84 -13.70
N VAL A 432 18.55 18.95 -12.73
CA VAL A 432 18.89 17.84 -11.82
C VAL A 432 17.67 17.42 -10.99
N ASP A 433 16.96 18.39 -10.40
CA ASP A 433 15.78 18.11 -9.59
C ASP A 433 14.66 17.47 -10.43
N THR A 434 14.48 17.93 -11.68
CA THR A 434 13.48 17.35 -12.59
C THR A 434 13.80 15.90 -12.94
N LEU A 435 15.07 15.58 -13.26
CA LEU A 435 15.49 14.21 -13.54
C LEU A 435 15.34 13.31 -12.31
N ARG A 436 15.64 13.82 -11.12
CA ARG A 436 15.45 13.09 -9.87
C ARG A 436 13.98 12.83 -9.56
N ILE A 437 13.12 13.84 -9.64
CA ILE A 437 11.71 13.74 -9.25
C ILE A 437 10.89 12.98 -10.30
N ALA A 438 11.07 13.30 -11.59
CA ALA A 438 10.28 12.68 -12.65
C ALA A 438 10.75 11.27 -12.99
N LEU A 439 12.06 10.99 -12.94
CA LEU A 439 12.63 9.72 -13.41
C LEU A 439 13.35 8.92 -12.32
N GLY A 440 13.53 9.45 -11.11
CA GLY A 440 14.33 8.79 -10.08
C GLY A 440 15.83 8.73 -10.43
N ILE A 441 16.31 9.59 -11.33
CA ILE A 441 17.68 9.56 -11.85
C ILE A 441 18.50 10.70 -11.26
N ASP A 442 19.55 10.35 -10.52
CA ASP A 442 20.58 11.32 -10.15
C ASP A 442 21.45 11.66 -11.35
N ALA A 443 21.60 12.97 -11.59
CA ALA A 443 22.34 13.51 -12.72
C ALA A 443 23.39 14.52 -12.24
N SER A 444 24.49 14.63 -12.98
CA SER A 444 25.42 15.74 -12.87
C SER A 444 25.45 16.56 -14.15
N ILE A 445 25.71 17.85 -14.03
CA ILE A 445 25.75 18.78 -15.17
C ILE A 445 27.11 19.46 -15.19
N ASP A 446 27.81 19.27 -16.30
CA ASP A 446 29.06 19.98 -16.59
C ASP A 446 28.78 21.09 -17.60
N GLU A 447 28.94 22.34 -17.18
CA GLU A 447 28.93 23.49 -18.09
C GLU A 447 30.29 23.58 -18.79
N LEU A 448 30.31 23.58 -20.13
CA LEU A 448 31.58 23.59 -20.87
C LEU A 448 32.22 24.99 -20.91
N GLY A 449 31.45 26.04 -20.59
CA GLY A 449 31.94 27.41 -20.59
C GLY A 449 33.15 27.62 -19.66
N PRO A 450 33.10 27.24 -18.38
CA PRO A 450 34.25 27.34 -17.49
C PRO A 450 35.50 26.56 -17.96
N MET A 451 35.33 25.50 -18.76
CA MET A 451 36.42 24.65 -19.27
C MET A 451 37.12 25.21 -20.53
N ARG A 452 36.92 26.49 -20.83
CA ARG A 452 37.61 27.18 -21.93
C ARG A 452 39.14 26.97 -21.85
N PRO A 453 39.84 26.72 -22.97
CA PRO A 453 41.30 26.73 -23.00
C PRO A 453 41.81 28.19 -23.01
N TRP A 454 42.46 28.64 -21.93
CA TRP A 454 42.91 30.04 -21.79
C TRP A 454 44.36 30.24 -22.29
N GLY A 455 45.12 29.16 -22.49
CA GLY A 455 46.49 29.20 -23.01
C GLY A 455 47.24 27.88 -22.84
N ALA A 456 48.41 27.78 -23.47
CA ALA A 456 49.36 26.67 -23.28
C ALA A 456 50.61 27.18 -22.52
N VAL A 457 50.94 26.52 -21.41
CA VAL A 457 52.10 26.88 -20.57
C VAL A 457 53.40 26.64 -21.35
N GLY A 458 54.33 27.61 -21.30
CA GLY A 458 55.65 27.53 -21.95
C GLY A 458 55.72 28.12 -23.37
N VAL A 459 54.58 28.50 -23.97
CA VAL A 459 54.53 29.07 -25.33
C VAL A 459 53.88 30.46 -25.37
N ALA A 460 53.16 30.85 -24.32
CA ALA A 460 52.39 32.10 -24.27
C ALA A 460 52.86 33.04 -23.15
N HIS A 461 52.94 34.35 -23.45
CA HIS A 461 53.25 35.41 -22.49
C HIS A 461 51.99 36.23 -22.14
N ILE A 462 51.89 36.72 -20.91
CA ILE A 462 50.79 37.61 -20.48
C ILE A 462 50.83 38.90 -21.30
N GLY A 463 49.74 39.19 -22.03
CA GLY A 463 49.65 40.31 -22.98
C GLY A 463 49.91 39.94 -24.45
N ALA A 464 50.30 38.69 -24.73
CA ALA A 464 50.66 38.21 -26.07
C ALA A 464 49.78 37.05 -26.60
N PHE A 465 48.59 36.82 -26.03
CA PHE A 465 47.78 35.67 -26.42
C PHE A 465 46.85 35.97 -27.62
N ARG A 466 46.93 35.10 -28.65
CA ARG A 466 45.76 34.78 -29.49
C ARG A 466 45.03 33.62 -28.82
N LEU A 467 43.77 33.83 -28.46
CA LEU A 467 42.89 32.78 -27.95
C LEU A 467 42.83 31.65 -28.98
N PHE A 468 43.21 30.45 -28.59
CA PHE A 468 42.98 29.26 -29.40
C PHE A 468 41.47 29.10 -29.60
N GLY A 469 41.06 28.99 -30.86
CA GLY A 469 39.66 28.84 -31.24
C GLY A 469 39.53 28.57 -32.73
N ARG A 470 38.32 28.20 -33.17
CA ARG A 470 37.99 28.05 -34.60
C ARG A 470 38.10 29.37 -35.40
N SER A 471 38.53 30.47 -34.78
CA SER A 471 38.73 31.78 -35.38
C SER A 471 39.75 31.80 -36.52
N ARG A 472 40.67 30.82 -36.60
CA ARG A 472 41.52 30.60 -37.81
C ARG A 472 40.71 30.22 -39.06
N ALA A 473 39.49 29.72 -38.88
CA ALA A 473 38.59 29.32 -39.95
C ALA A 473 37.50 30.38 -40.23
N ARG A 474 37.69 31.65 -39.86
CA ARG A 474 36.74 32.73 -40.16
C ARG A 474 37.44 33.90 -40.85
N VAL A 475 36.81 34.46 -41.88
CA VAL A 475 37.30 35.65 -42.57
C VAL A 475 37.34 36.85 -41.64
N ARG A 476 38.46 37.57 -41.62
CA ARG A 476 38.66 38.83 -40.90
C ARG A 476 39.02 39.94 -41.88
N LEU A 477 38.29 41.05 -41.80
CA LEU A 477 38.56 42.24 -42.61
C LEU A 477 39.96 42.78 -42.30
N GLY A 478 40.76 43.02 -43.33
CA GLY A 478 42.13 43.55 -43.21
C GLY A 478 43.22 42.53 -42.87
N SER A 479 42.88 41.25 -42.61
CA SER A 479 43.90 40.22 -42.30
C SER A 479 43.73 38.89 -43.02
N SER A 480 42.53 38.52 -43.46
CA SER A 480 42.31 37.27 -44.20
C SER A 480 42.35 37.52 -45.72
N ALA A 481 43.04 36.66 -46.47
CA ALA A 481 42.95 36.65 -47.92
C ALA A 481 41.56 36.15 -48.37
N LEU A 482 41.04 36.70 -49.47
CA LEU A 482 39.81 36.19 -50.07
C LEU A 482 40.00 34.73 -50.49
N GLY A 483 39.11 33.83 -50.05
CA GLY A 483 39.11 32.41 -50.41
C GLY A 483 39.75 31.47 -49.38
N ASP A 484 40.54 31.98 -48.43
CA ASP A 484 41.27 31.15 -47.46
C ASP A 484 40.44 30.72 -46.23
N ALA A 485 39.28 31.34 -45.99
CA ALA A 485 38.41 31.02 -44.87
C ALA A 485 36.92 31.13 -45.25
N PRO A 486 36.04 30.31 -44.67
CA PRO A 486 34.60 30.41 -44.90
C PRO A 486 34.03 31.72 -44.34
N LEU A 487 33.13 32.34 -45.11
CA LEU A 487 32.35 33.50 -44.70
C LEU A 487 31.25 33.05 -43.73
N VAL A 488 31.43 33.28 -42.43
CA VAL A 488 30.42 33.00 -41.40
C VAL A 488 29.92 34.33 -40.83
N SER A 489 28.68 34.72 -41.14
CA SER A 489 28.12 36.04 -40.84
C SER A 489 27.61 36.27 -39.41
N ARG A 490 27.77 35.32 -38.49
CA ARG A 490 27.18 35.40 -37.14
C ARG A 490 28.21 35.62 -36.02
N GLY A 491 28.08 36.72 -35.28
CA GLY A 491 28.91 37.02 -34.09
C GLY A 491 30.32 37.54 -34.40
N ASN A 492 30.99 38.10 -33.38
CA ASN A 492 32.34 38.65 -33.48
C ASN A 492 33.40 37.52 -33.44
N PRO A 493 34.29 37.38 -34.45
CA PRO A 493 35.36 36.38 -34.44
C PRO A 493 36.36 36.47 -33.28
N ASP A 494 36.47 37.63 -32.62
CA ASP A 494 37.32 37.80 -31.42
C ASP A 494 36.67 37.20 -30.16
N ASP A 495 35.36 37.00 -30.18
CA ASP A 495 34.62 36.34 -29.11
C ASP A 495 34.64 34.81 -29.22
N ASP A 496 35.11 34.21 -30.33
CA ASP A 496 35.07 32.76 -30.55
C ASP A 496 35.75 31.95 -29.43
N GLY A 497 36.87 32.45 -28.90
CA GLY A 497 37.55 31.84 -27.75
C GLY A 497 36.81 32.05 -26.43
N ARG A 498 36.22 33.25 -26.24
CA ARG A 498 35.46 33.62 -25.05
C ARG A 498 34.12 32.90 -24.96
N LEU A 499 33.48 32.63 -26.10
CA LEU A 499 32.18 31.96 -26.20
C LEU A 499 32.30 30.45 -26.40
N TRP A 500 33.52 29.92 -26.51
CA TRP A 500 33.72 28.48 -26.64
C TRP A 500 33.03 27.73 -25.51
N GLY A 501 32.03 26.91 -25.84
CA GLY A 501 31.27 26.13 -24.87
C GLY A 501 30.29 26.90 -23.97
N SER A 502 30.07 28.21 -24.15
CA SER A 502 29.20 29.01 -23.25
C SER A 502 27.74 28.55 -23.23
N SER A 503 27.28 27.95 -24.32
CA SER A 503 25.90 27.44 -24.45
C SER A 503 25.89 25.92 -24.60
N ARG A 504 26.89 25.24 -24.03
CA ARG A 504 27.00 23.78 -24.11
C ARG A 504 27.10 23.19 -22.72
N VAL A 505 26.25 22.21 -22.47
CA VAL A 505 26.21 21.46 -21.21
C VAL A 505 26.31 19.98 -21.50
N VAL A 506 26.98 19.25 -20.61
CA VAL A 506 27.02 17.79 -20.63
C VAL A 506 26.24 17.31 -19.42
N VAL A 507 25.16 16.59 -19.68
CA VAL A 507 24.33 15.97 -18.64
C VAL A 507 24.79 14.53 -18.51
N THR A 508 25.34 14.16 -17.36
CA THR A 508 25.81 12.81 -17.09
C THR A 508 24.82 12.09 -16.20
N VAL A 509 24.41 10.90 -16.62
CA VAL A 509 23.48 10.02 -15.89
C VAL A 509 24.02 8.57 -15.86
N PRO A 510 23.53 7.70 -14.97
CA PRO A 510 23.96 6.30 -14.88
C PRO A 510 23.75 5.50 -16.18
N ALA A 511 24.64 4.53 -16.45
CA ALA A 511 24.61 3.75 -17.71
C ALA A 511 23.35 2.91 -17.95
N GLY A 512 22.54 2.65 -16.93
CA GLY A 512 21.26 1.94 -17.03
C GLY A 512 20.05 2.83 -17.30
N SER A 513 20.22 4.15 -17.39
CA SER A 513 19.10 5.08 -17.57
C SER A 513 18.51 5.01 -18.99
N PRO A 514 17.18 5.15 -19.15
CA PRO A 514 16.51 5.11 -20.45
C PRO A 514 16.89 6.33 -21.31
N ARG A 515 17.83 6.14 -22.25
CA ARG A 515 18.45 7.24 -23.01
C ARG A 515 17.49 8.17 -23.70
N ALA A 516 16.55 7.62 -24.47
CA ALA A 516 15.59 8.41 -25.23
C ALA A 516 14.72 9.29 -24.32
N LEU A 517 14.33 8.76 -23.15
CA LEU A 517 13.53 9.45 -22.17
C LEU A 517 14.31 10.60 -21.51
N VAL A 518 15.54 10.33 -21.05
CA VAL A 518 16.42 11.35 -20.47
C VAL A 518 16.68 12.47 -21.48
N GLU A 519 16.97 12.13 -22.75
CA GLU A 519 17.19 13.14 -23.80
C GLU A 519 15.94 13.99 -24.06
N ARG A 520 14.73 13.41 -23.97
CA ARG A 520 13.46 14.13 -24.10
C ARG A 520 13.28 15.14 -22.97
N VAL A 521 13.48 14.73 -21.72
CA VAL A 521 13.37 15.59 -20.53
C VAL A 521 14.43 16.69 -20.56
N VAL A 522 15.69 16.35 -20.83
CA VAL A 522 16.77 17.35 -20.95
C VAL A 522 16.43 18.39 -22.03
N ARG A 523 15.89 17.96 -23.18
CA ARG A 523 15.50 18.88 -24.25
C ARG A 523 14.33 19.79 -23.86
N SER A 524 13.34 19.28 -23.13
CA SER A 524 12.19 20.09 -22.71
C SER A 524 12.57 21.13 -21.64
N GLN A 525 13.56 20.82 -20.80
CA GLN A 525 13.99 21.69 -19.71
C GLN A 525 15.09 22.69 -20.09
N THR A 526 15.84 22.42 -21.17
CA THR A 526 16.95 23.28 -21.61
C THR A 526 16.45 24.47 -22.45
N PRO A 527 17.00 25.68 -22.25
CA PRO A 527 16.64 26.83 -23.09
C PRO A 527 17.04 26.59 -24.54
N ALA A 528 16.31 27.16 -25.50
CA ALA A 528 16.54 26.94 -26.93
C ALA A 528 17.95 27.29 -27.45
N HIS A 529 18.68 28.17 -26.76
CA HIS A 529 20.03 28.56 -27.12
C HIS A 529 21.11 27.63 -26.54
N VAL A 530 20.75 26.68 -25.67
CA VAL A 530 21.67 25.73 -25.02
C VAL A 530 21.67 24.40 -25.77
N VAL A 531 22.85 23.90 -26.09
CA VAL A 531 23.07 22.58 -26.68
C VAL A 531 23.49 21.62 -25.57
N ALA A 532 22.57 20.77 -25.16
CA ALA A 532 22.84 19.73 -24.17
C ALA A 532 23.29 18.42 -24.84
N THR A 533 24.27 17.75 -24.23
CA THR A 533 24.71 16.40 -24.63
C THR A 533 24.51 15.46 -23.45
N VAL A 534 23.73 14.38 -23.64
CA VAL A 534 23.52 13.36 -22.62
C VAL A 534 24.59 12.27 -22.71
N ARG A 535 25.27 12.01 -21.59
CA ARG A 535 26.28 10.96 -21.43
C ARG A 535 25.84 9.95 -20.39
N MET A 536 25.77 8.70 -20.83
CA MET A 536 25.57 7.53 -19.98
C MET A 536 26.93 7.14 -19.41
N ARG A 537 27.06 7.07 -18.08
CA ARG A 537 28.31 6.75 -17.42
C ARG A 537 28.14 5.54 -16.51
N ALA A 538 28.94 4.51 -16.76
CA ALA A 538 29.06 3.38 -15.85
C ALA A 538 29.75 3.84 -14.55
N PRO A 539 29.53 3.17 -13.40
CA PRO A 539 30.23 3.48 -12.17
C PRO A 539 31.74 3.54 -12.44
N GLY A 540 32.37 4.67 -12.09
CA GLY A 540 33.78 4.92 -12.44
C GLY A 540 34.76 3.99 -11.71
N PHE A 541 34.39 3.54 -10.52
CA PHE A 541 35.06 2.54 -9.70
C PHE A 541 34.04 2.05 -8.66
N VAL A 542 33.99 0.74 -8.40
CA VAL A 542 33.18 0.15 -7.33
C VAL A 542 34.12 -0.11 -6.16
N LEU A 543 33.94 0.58 -5.04
CA LEU A 543 34.71 0.34 -3.83
C LEU A 543 34.01 -0.77 -3.05
N THR A 544 34.50 -2.01 -3.15
CA THR A 544 33.83 -3.17 -2.54
C THR A 544 34.18 -3.42 -1.08
N ASP A 545 35.21 -2.76 -0.53
CA ASP A 545 35.73 -3.05 0.83
C ASP A 545 36.11 -1.80 1.64
N LEU A 546 35.50 -0.65 1.35
CA LEU A 546 35.78 0.61 2.05
C LEU A 546 34.55 1.11 2.80
N ARG A 547 34.73 1.47 4.07
CA ARG A 547 33.72 2.06 4.94
C ARG A 547 33.90 3.58 4.98
N VAL A 548 33.07 4.29 4.22
CA VAL A 548 33.04 5.76 4.22
C VAL A 548 32.74 6.28 5.64
N GLY A 549 33.61 7.17 6.15
CA GLY A 549 33.58 7.68 7.52
C GLY A 549 34.43 6.89 8.53
N ILE A 550 34.94 5.71 8.17
CA ILE A 550 35.80 4.88 9.04
C ILE A 550 37.21 4.78 8.45
N ASP A 551 37.36 4.09 7.32
CA ASP A 551 38.66 3.89 6.64
C ASP A 551 38.85 4.83 5.43
N THR A 552 37.76 5.45 4.97
CA THR A 552 37.72 6.33 3.81
C THR A 552 36.98 7.60 4.17
N VAL A 553 37.59 8.76 4.02
CA VAL A 553 36.93 10.05 4.29
C VAL A 553 36.94 10.89 3.02
N LEU A 554 35.75 11.35 2.61
CA LEU A 554 35.61 12.34 1.54
C LEU A 554 35.96 13.71 2.13
N THR A 555 37.09 14.27 1.71
CA THR A 555 37.58 15.58 2.18
C THR A 555 37.66 16.56 1.03
N ASP A 556 37.43 17.83 1.32
CA ASP A 556 37.70 18.90 0.35
C ASP A 556 39.19 18.89 -0.02
N PRO A 557 39.53 19.08 -1.31
CA PRO A 557 40.92 19.15 -1.72
C PRO A 557 41.62 20.32 -0.99
N PRO A 558 42.87 20.14 -0.52
CA PRO A 558 43.58 21.18 0.20
C PRO A 558 43.75 22.44 -0.66
N ALA A 559 43.69 23.62 -0.02
CA ALA A 559 43.91 24.89 -0.69
C ALA A 559 45.29 24.89 -1.38
N ALA A 560 45.30 25.16 -2.69
CA ALA A 560 46.53 25.24 -3.47
C ALA A 560 47.45 26.35 -2.94
N VAL A 561 48.68 26.00 -2.53
CA VAL A 561 49.72 26.96 -2.16
C VAL A 561 50.33 27.54 -3.43
N VAL A 562 50.30 28.87 -3.56
CA VAL A 562 50.87 29.60 -4.70
C VAL A 562 52.39 29.36 -4.74
N GLY A 563 52.90 28.92 -5.89
CA GLY A 563 54.33 28.68 -6.12
C GLY A 563 54.72 27.21 -6.37
N GLY A 564 53.85 26.24 -6.08
CA GLY A 564 54.13 24.80 -6.23
C GLY A 564 53.16 24.03 -7.15
N LEU A 565 52.30 24.71 -7.90
CA LEU A 565 51.19 24.05 -8.59
C LEU A 565 51.52 23.67 -10.04
N ARG A 566 51.37 22.39 -10.40
CA ARG A 566 51.24 21.93 -11.79
C ARG A 566 49.75 21.76 -12.13
N LEU A 567 49.23 22.61 -13.02
CA LEU A 567 47.85 22.52 -13.51
C LEU A 567 47.63 21.19 -14.26
N GLY A 568 46.54 20.49 -13.95
CA GLY A 568 46.15 19.21 -14.59
C GLY A 568 46.15 17.97 -13.67
N ARG A 569 46.62 18.08 -12.42
CA ARG A 569 46.52 17.01 -11.39
C ARG A 569 45.80 17.49 -10.13
N GLY A 570 44.50 17.78 -10.23
CA GLY A 570 43.63 18.02 -9.05
C GLY A 570 43.83 19.35 -8.30
N GLY A 571 44.63 20.28 -8.81
CA GLY A 571 44.77 21.60 -8.20
C GLY A 571 43.55 22.48 -8.46
N VAL A 572 42.80 22.82 -7.40
CA VAL A 572 41.70 23.79 -7.44
C VAL A 572 42.20 25.12 -6.87
N LEU A 573 42.07 26.21 -7.63
CA LEU A 573 42.36 27.57 -7.15
C LEU A 573 41.16 28.08 -6.34
N ALA A 574 41.22 27.93 -5.02
CA ALA A 574 40.24 28.53 -4.12
C ALA A 574 40.59 29.99 -3.81
N ARG A 575 39.60 30.89 -3.80
CA ARG A 575 39.76 32.25 -3.27
C ARG A 575 40.03 32.15 -1.77
N GLY A 576 41.16 32.69 -1.32
CA GLY A 576 41.51 32.76 0.10
C GLY A 576 40.42 33.47 0.90
N ARG A 577 39.80 32.76 1.85
CA ARG A 577 38.98 33.39 2.89
C ARG A 577 39.92 33.96 3.94
N VAL A 578 39.77 35.25 4.21
CA VAL A 578 40.35 35.91 5.39
C VAL A 578 39.83 35.18 6.62
N CYS A 579 40.74 34.78 7.52
CA CYS A 579 40.40 34.17 8.80
C CYS A 579 39.59 35.15 9.65
N GLU A 580 38.28 34.91 9.80
CA GLU A 580 37.59 35.23 11.04
C GLU A 580 37.51 33.95 11.88
N ARG A 581 38.25 33.95 12.98
CA ARG A 581 38.14 32.93 14.03
C ARG A 581 36.73 33.00 14.61
N ARG A 582 35.90 31.98 14.33
CA ARG A 582 34.89 31.53 15.28
C ARG A 582 35.28 30.14 15.77
N LEU A 583 35.84 30.10 16.98
CA LEU A 583 35.89 28.89 17.79
C LEU A 583 34.45 28.43 18.01
N LEU A 584 34.11 27.26 17.48
CA LEU A 584 32.95 26.49 17.93
C LEU A 584 33.49 25.18 18.47
N VAL A 585 33.58 25.14 19.80
CA VAL A 585 33.82 23.93 20.59
C VAL A 585 32.48 23.21 20.67
N LEU A 586 32.43 21.95 20.24
CA LEU A 586 31.37 21.01 20.63
C LEU A 586 32.00 19.67 21.04
N PRO A 587 31.42 19.00 22.05
CA PRO A 587 32.14 18.09 22.92
C PRO A 587 32.23 16.67 22.36
N THR A 588 33.38 16.04 22.62
CA THR A 588 33.57 14.60 22.56
C THR A 588 32.96 13.94 23.81
N THR A 589 31.98 13.06 23.63
CA THR A 589 31.72 11.98 24.60
C THR A 589 31.50 10.67 23.86
N ARG A 590 32.36 9.72 24.21
CA ARG A 590 32.33 8.29 23.86
C ARG A 590 31.30 7.55 24.73
N LEU A 591 30.82 6.44 24.18
CA LEU A 591 30.57 5.11 24.79
C LEU A 591 30.09 5.06 26.25
N GLU A 592 28.85 4.59 26.44
CA GLU A 592 28.58 3.20 26.84
C GLU A 592 27.54 2.59 25.87
#